data_AF-A0A8K0NPC8-F1
#
_entry.id   AF-A0A8K0NPC8-F1
#
_cell.length_a   1.000
_cell.length_b   1.000
_cell.length_c   1.000
_cell.angle_alpha   90.00
_cell.angle_beta   90.00
_cell.angle_gamma   90.00
#
_symmetry.space_group_name_H-M   'P 1'
#
loop_
_entity.id
_entity.type
_entity.pdbx_description
1 polymer ?
#
loop_
_entity_poly.entity_id
_entity_poly.type
_entity_poly.pdbx_seq_one_letter_code
_entity_poly.pdbx_strand_id
1 'polypeptide(L)'
;RSNRNTKQRTPDNTTAMSPKRKTCPELQAMLIRACTQNQILTSITKNLEQNVQLQREYITLLNNDQTQTEEEIKMMLSKLNDIQHVLDKGQELRQDLRDKHNALMVINVDYQKKVIEAKNQQARKALALKKNNTKGPPHRSAKLRDPDKLNDGENPSYESWKQAICTKLACDANCFPTEKKRMAYIRSRLGRRARQSICATHTRTGSRTPVTVEGLIKHLDCHFQEPVRRPKVEYIVLDD
;
A
#
# COMPACT_ATOMS: atom_id res chain seq x y z
N ARG A 1 -71.50 -16.61 -124.00
CA ARG A 1 -71.65 -15.41 -123.13
C ARG A 1 -70.47 -14.50 -123.42
N SER A 2 -70.65 -13.52 -124.30
CA SER A 2 -70.61 -12.06 -124.01
C SER A 2 -69.27 -11.61 -123.39
N ASN A 3 -68.27 -11.17 -124.16
CA ASN A 3 -68.12 -9.88 -124.87
C ASN A 3 -67.66 -8.72 -123.95
N ARG A 4 -66.38 -8.30 -124.05
CA ARG A 4 -65.99 -6.94 -124.49
C ARG A 4 -64.46 -6.71 -124.48
N ASN A 5 -64.00 -6.21 -125.62
CA ASN A 5 -62.76 -5.49 -125.92
C ASN A 5 -62.46 -4.33 -124.97
N THR A 6 -61.18 -4.01 -124.77
CA THR A 6 -60.57 -2.74 -125.25
C THR A 6 -59.04 -2.71 -125.08
N LYS A 7 -58.33 -2.41 -126.17
CA LYS A 7 -56.94 -1.90 -126.22
C LYS A 7 -56.84 -0.52 -125.55
N GLN A 8 -55.72 -0.20 -124.89
CA GLN A 8 -54.84 0.94 -125.23
C GLN A 8 -53.68 1.18 -124.23
N ARG A 9 -52.52 1.52 -124.82
CA ARG A 9 -51.46 2.48 -124.39
C ARG A 9 -50.58 2.18 -123.16
N THR A 10 -49.28 2.11 -123.44
CA THR A 10 -48.12 2.37 -122.55
C THR A 10 -48.13 3.81 -122.02
N PRO A 11 -47.52 4.11 -120.86
CA PRO A 11 -46.12 4.56 -120.88
C PRO A 11 -45.25 4.18 -119.66
N ASP A 12 -43.93 4.18 -119.90
CA ASP A 12 -42.83 4.58 -119.01
C ASP A 12 -42.87 4.20 -117.53
N ASN A 13 -42.17 3.11 -117.20
CA ASN A 13 -41.79 2.79 -115.84
C ASN A 13 -40.58 3.66 -115.43
N THR A 14 -40.88 4.85 -114.93
CA THR A 14 -39.91 5.77 -114.34
C THR A 14 -39.44 5.21 -113.00
N THR A 15 -38.13 5.01 -112.90
CA THR A 15 -37.37 4.74 -111.68
C THR A 15 -37.88 5.54 -110.48
N ALA A 16 -38.52 4.86 -109.53
CA ALA A 16 -38.87 5.43 -108.23
C ALA A 16 -37.58 5.65 -107.41
N MET A 17 -36.99 6.83 -107.55
CA MET A 17 -35.99 7.34 -106.62
C MET A 17 -36.67 7.58 -105.27
N SER A 18 -36.35 6.72 -104.30
CA SER A 18 -36.65 6.93 -102.89
C SER A 18 -36.19 8.33 -102.45
N PRO A 19 -37.00 9.09 -101.69
CA PRO A 19 -36.58 10.40 -101.22
C PRO A 19 -35.52 10.21 -100.15
N LYS A 20 -34.25 10.41 -100.53
CA LYS A 20 -33.13 10.57 -99.59
C LYS A 20 -33.48 11.76 -98.69
N ARG A 21 -33.92 11.49 -97.46
CA ARG A 21 -34.04 12.50 -96.40
C ARG A 21 -32.64 13.05 -96.16
N LYS A 22 -32.30 14.17 -96.81
CA LYS A 22 -31.13 14.97 -96.48
C LYS A 22 -31.40 15.56 -95.10
N THR A 23 -30.86 14.95 -94.05
CA THR A 23 -30.81 15.58 -92.74
C THR A 23 -30.01 16.87 -92.89
N CYS A 24 -30.62 18.00 -92.53
CA CYS A 24 -29.94 19.29 -92.55
C CYS A 24 -28.67 19.21 -91.67
N PRO A 25 -27.49 19.65 -92.13
CA PRO A 25 -26.24 19.62 -91.35
C PRO A 25 -26.38 20.24 -89.95
N GLU A 26 -27.26 21.23 -89.78
CA GLU A 26 -27.57 21.84 -88.48
C GLU A 26 -28.19 20.87 -87.47
N LEU A 27 -29.09 19.98 -87.90
CA LEU A 27 -29.69 18.96 -87.04
C LEU A 27 -28.63 17.95 -86.56
N GLN A 28 -27.69 17.59 -87.44
CA GLN A 28 -26.61 16.67 -87.10
C GLN A 28 -25.61 17.30 -86.11
N ALA A 29 -25.27 18.58 -86.32
CA ALA A 29 -24.45 19.34 -85.37
C ALA A 29 -25.14 19.58 -84.02
N MET A 30 -26.48 19.71 -84.02
CA MET A 30 -27.28 19.84 -82.79
C MET A 30 -27.31 18.52 -82.00
N LEU A 31 -27.47 17.38 -82.69
CA LEU A 31 -27.46 16.06 -82.08
C LEU A 31 -26.09 15.74 -81.45
N ILE A 32 -25.00 16.05 -82.16
CA ILE A 32 -23.64 15.89 -81.63
C ILE A 32 -23.46 16.74 -80.37
N ARG A 33 -23.84 18.02 -80.39
CA ARG A 33 -23.77 18.91 -79.22
C ARG A 33 -24.56 18.37 -78.03
N ALA A 34 -25.78 17.88 -78.26
CA ALA A 34 -26.62 17.28 -77.23
C ALA A 34 -25.99 16.01 -76.64
N CYS A 35 -25.39 15.15 -77.48
CA CYS A 35 -24.66 13.96 -77.01
C CYS A 35 -23.45 14.34 -76.15
N THR A 36 -22.64 15.31 -76.58
CA THR A 36 -21.48 15.77 -75.80
C THR A 36 -21.90 16.38 -74.47
N GLN A 37 -22.96 17.21 -74.46
CA GLN A 37 -23.53 17.78 -73.24
C GLN A 37 -24.01 16.69 -72.28
N ASN A 38 -24.72 15.67 -72.77
CA ASN A 38 -25.15 14.53 -71.95
C ASN A 38 -23.97 13.76 -71.36
N GLN A 39 -22.89 13.57 -72.11
CA GLN A 39 -21.67 12.90 -71.63
C GLN A 39 -20.98 13.71 -70.51
N ILE A 40 -20.91 15.04 -70.67
CA ILE A 40 -20.37 15.96 -69.67
C ILE A 40 -21.23 15.91 -68.41
N LEU A 41 -22.56 16.03 -68.55
CA LEU A 41 -23.48 15.97 -67.42
C LEU A 41 -23.37 14.65 -66.65
N THR A 42 -23.32 13.52 -67.35
CA THR A 42 -23.14 12.20 -66.73
C THR A 42 -21.84 12.11 -65.93
N SER A 43 -20.74 12.67 -66.47
CA SER A 43 -19.45 12.70 -65.79
C SER A 43 -19.47 13.59 -64.55
N ILE A 44 -20.12 14.75 -64.64
CA ILE A 44 -20.32 15.66 -63.51
C ILE A 44 -21.16 14.98 -62.42
N THR A 45 -22.27 14.33 -62.79
CA THR A 45 -23.13 13.61 -61.84
C THR A 45 -22.35 12.52 -61.11
N LYS A 46 -21.57 11.70 -61.83
CA LYS A 46 -20.74 10.66 -61.21
C LYS A 46 -19.71 11.23 -60.23
N ASN A 47 -19.06 12.34 -60.59
CA ASN A 47 -18.10 12.99 -59.70
C ASN A 47 -18.79 13.57 -58.44
N LEU A 48 -19.98 14.14 -58.59
CA LEU A 48 -20.78 14.63 -57.47
C LEU A 48 -21.21 13.49 -56.54
N GLU A 49 -21.65 12.36 -57.09
CA GLU A 49 -22.00 11.17 -56.32
C GLU A 49 -20.81 10.64 -55.51
N GLN A 50 -19.63 10.56 -56.13
CA GLN A 50 -18.40 10.18 -55.42
C GLN A 50 -18.06 11.16 -54.29
N ASN A 51 -18.21 12.46 -54.52
CA ASN A 51 -17.92 13.47 -53.51
C ASN A 51 -18.91 13.38 -52.32
N VAL A 52 -20.21 13.17 -52.60
CA VAL A 52 -21.22 12.93 -51.56
C VAL A 52 -20.91 11.66 -50.77
N GLN A 53 -20.44 10.59 -51.43
CA GLN A 53 -20.06 9.35 -50.77
C GLN A 53 -18.87 9.55 -49.83
N LEU A 54 -17.82 10.24 -50.28
CA LEU A 54 -16.66 10.58 -49.45
C LEU A 54 -17.05 11.43 -48.24
N GLN A 55 -17.96 12.40 -48.41
CA GLN A 55 -18.47 13.19 -47.30
C GLN A 55 -19.20 12.34 -46.26
N ARG A 56 -20.00 11.35 -46.70
CA ARG A 56 -20.70 10.43 -45.78
C ARG A 56 -19.71 9.57 -44.99
N GLU A 57 -18.68 9.06 -45.66
CA GLU A 57 -17.63 8.25 -45.02
C GLU A 57 -16.87 9.08 -43.98
N TYR A 58 -16.51 10.32 -44.32
CA TYR A 58 -15.85 11.23 -43.39
C TYR A 58 -16.71 11.55 -42.16
N ILE A 59 -18.01 11.83 -42.34
CA ILE A 59 -18.94 12.05 -41.23
C ILE A 59 -19.06 10.79 -40.35
N THR A 60 -19.09 9.61 -40.98
CA THR A 60 -19.19 8.34 -40.23
C THR A 60 -17.94 8.11 -39.38
N LEU A 61 -16.75 8.35 -39.91
CA LEU A 61 -15.50 8.26 -39.16
C LEU A 61 -15.47 9.24 -37.99
N LEU A 62 -15.84 10.51 -38.21
CA LEU A 62 -15.91 11.51 -37.15
C LEU A 62 -16.88 11.12 -36.03
N ASN A 63 -18.06 10.61 -36.37
CA ASN A 63 -19.04 10.17 -35.37
C ASN A 63 -18.53 8.98 -34.57
N ASN A 64 -17.87 8.01 -35.23
CA ASN A 64 -17.31 6.84 -34.54
C ASN A 64 -16.22 7.26 -33.55
N ASP A 65 -15.28 8.10 -33.99
CA ASP A 65 -14.22 8.63 -33.12
C ASP A 65 -14.83 9.40 -31.93
N GLN A 66 -15.84 10.25 -32.19
CA GLN A 66 -16.55 10.96 -31.13
C GLN A 66 -17.19 9.98 -30.13
N THR A 67 -17.95 8.99 -30.59
CA THR A 67 -18.58 8.01 -29.70
C THR A 67 -17.57 7.21 -28.88
N GLN A 68 -16.42 6.88 -29.45
CA GLN A 68 -15.35 6.21 -28.71
C GLN A 68 -14.81 7.11 -27.59
N THR A 69 -14.53 8.38 -27.90
CA THR A 69 -14.04 9.32 -26.88
C THR A 69 -15.07 9.54 -25.75
N GLU A 70 -16.36 9.59 -26.07
CA GLU A 70 -17.42 9.75 -25.08
C GLU A 70 -17.51 8.55 -24.13
N GLU A 71 -17.40 7.32 -24.63
CA GLU A 71 -17.39 6.11 -23.79
C GLU A 71 -16.12 6.03 -22.93
N GLU A 72 -14.96 6.44 -23.46
CA GLU A 72 -13.72 6.54 -22.67
C GLU A 72 -13.87 7.56 -21.53
N ILE A 73 -14.45 8.74 -21.80
CA ILE A 73 -14.73 9.77 -20.79
C ILE A 73 -15.67 9.22 -19.71
N LYS A 74 -16.75 8.55 -20.12
CA LYS A 74 -17.73 7.95 -19.20
C LYS A 74 -17.10 6.89 -18.30
N MET A 75 -16.24 6.04 -18.86
CA MET A 75 -15.48 5.06 -18.07
C MET A 75 -14.54 5.76 -17.07
N MET A 76 -13.84 6.82 -17.49
CA MET A 76 -12.96 7.58 -16.59
C MET A 76 -13.76 8.25 -15.45
N LEU A 77 -14.92 8.82 -15.74
CA LEU A 77 -15.80 9.42 -14.72
C LEU A 77 -16.28 8.38 -13.71
N SER A 78 -16.64 7.17 -14.16
CA SER A 78 -17.00 6.07 -13.24
C SER A 78 -15.84 5.74 -12.30
N LYS A 79 -14.61 5.59 -12.82
CA LYS A 79 -13.42 5.30 -12.01
C LYS A 79 -13.11 6.42 -11.02
N LEU A 80 -13.29 7.69 -11.41
CA LEU A 80 -13.12 8.83 -10.51
C LEU A 80 -14.13 8.79 -9.35
N ASN A 81 -15.37 8.40 -9.62
CA ASN A 81 -16.38 8.26 -8.59
C ASN A 81 -16.05 7.14 -7.59
N ASP A 82 -15.54 6.01 -8.07
CA ASP A 82 -15.08 4.91 -7.21
C ASP A 82 -13.92 5.34 -6.31
N ILE A 83 -12.96 6.07 -6.86
CA ILE A 83 -11.84 6.64 -6.09
C ILE A 83 -12.35 7.62 -5.03
N GLN A 84 -13.30 8.48 -5.39
CA GLN A 84 -13.90 9.42 -4.46
C GLN A 84 -14.56 8.71 -3.28
N HIS A 85 -15.32 7.65 -3.55
CA HIS A 85 -15.94 6.84 -2.50
C HIS A 85 -14.90 6.22 -1.54
N VAL A 86 -13.78 5.71 -2.07
CA VAL A 86 -12.69 5.18 -1.23
C VAL A 86 -12.05 6.28 -0.38
N LEU A 87 -11.87 7.47 -0.94
CA LEU A 87 -11.32 8.62 -0.21
C LEU A 87 -12.23 9.02 0.96
N ASP A 88 -13.53 9.10 0.72
CA ASP A 88 -14.53 9.43 1.73
C ASP A 88 -14.52 8.40 2.86
N LYS A 89 -14.48 7.10 2.51
CA LYS A 89 -14.38 6.04 3.52
C LYS A 89 -13.09 6.13 4.32
N GLY A 90 -11.98 6.46 3.66
CA GLY A 90 -10.71 6.71 4.32
C GLY A 90 -10.76 7.90 5.29
N GLN A 91 -11.51 8.95 4.97
CA GLN A 91 -11.70 10.10 5.86
C GLN A 91 -12.52 9.73 7.10
N GLU A 92 -13.60 8.98 6.93
CA GLU A 92 -14.44 8.48 8.03
C GLU A 92 -13.64 7.63 9.01
N LEU A 93 -12.87 6.66 8.51
CA LEU A 93 -12.01 5.81 9.34
C LEU A 93 -10.95 6.60 10.09
N ARG A 94 -10.36 7.62 9.44
CA ARG A 94 -9.41 8.52 10.10
C ARG A 94 -10.06 9.33 11.21
N GLN A 95 -11.32 9.73 11.06
CA GLN A 95 -12.05 10.45 12.10
C GLN A 95 -12.37 9.53 13.28
N ASP A 96 -12.90 8.34 13.03
CA ASP A 96 -13.18 7.35 14.08
C ASP A 96 -11.92 6.98 14.88
N LEU A 97 -10.77 6.84 14.20
CA LEU A 97 -9.50 6.59 14.88
C LEU A 97 -9.08 7.76 15.78
N ARG A 98 -9.28 9.01 15.34
CA ARG A 98 -9.02 10.20 16.16
C ARG A 98 -9.93 10.23 17.39
N ASP A 99 -11.21 9.92 17.22
CA ASP A 99 -12.19 9.95 18.32
C ASP A 99 -11.87 8.86 19.36
N LYS A 100 -11.53 7.65 18.90
CA LYS A 100 -11.06 6.56 19.78
C LYS A 100 -9.76 6.91 20.50
N HIS A 101 -8.81 7.56 19.82
CA HIS A 101 -7.57 8.02 20.44
C HIS A 101 -7.83 9.04 21.55
N ASN A 102 -8.70 10.02 21.29
CA ASN A 102 -9.08 11.02 22.28
C ASN A 102 -9.79 10.38 23.48
N ALA A 103 -10.71 9.43 23.26
CA ALA A 103 -11.38 8.70 24.33
C ALA A 103 -10.39 7.91 25.20
N LEU A 104 -9.42 7.23 24.57
CA LEU A 104 -8.36 6.51 25.28
C LEU A 104 -7.47 7.45 26.10
N MET A 105 -7.14 8.64 25.58
CA MET A 105 -6.40 9.65 26.35
C MET A 105 -7.13 10.04 27.63
N VAL A 106 -8.43 10.32 27.55
CA VAL A 106 -9.25 10.68 28.72
C VAL A 106 -9.24 9.54 29.75
N ILE A 107 -9.50 8.31 29.30
CA ILE A 107 -9.50 7.13 30.18
C ILE A 107 -8.13 6.93 30.85
N ASN A 108 -7.03 7.12 30.11
CA ASN A 108 -5.69 6.96 30.64
C ASN A 108 -5.39 8.03 31.70
N VAL A 109 -5.77 9.29 31.47
CA VAL A 109 -5.62 10.37 32.46
C VAL A 109 -6.37 10.03 33.76
N ASP A 110 -7.62 9.58 33.65
CA ASP A 110 -8.42 9.18 34.81
C ASP A 110 -7.83 7.97 35.55
N TYR A 111 -7.31 6.99 34.81
CA TYR A 111 -6.63 5.84 35.38
C TYR A 111 -5.38 6.27 36.17
N GLN A 112 -4.53 7.12 35.57
CA GLN A 112 -3.33 7.65 36.24
C GLN A 112 -3.70 8.41 37.52
N LYS A 113 -4.77 9.23 37.47
CA LYS A 113 -5.27 9.95 38.64
C LYS A 113 -5.68 8.99 39.77
N LYS A 114 -6.45 7.95 39.46
CA LYS A 114 -6.86 6.93 40.45
C LYS A 114 -5.65 6.19 41.05
N VAL A 115 -4.65 5.87 40.23
CA VAL A 115 -3.40 5.22 40.71
C VAL A 115 -2.65 6.13 41.68
N ILE A 116 -2.53 7.43 41.37
CA ILE A 116 -1.88 8.41 42.25
C ILE A 116 -2.65 8.55 43.57
N GLU A 117 -3.98 8.68 43.50
CA GLU A 117 -4.85 8.78 44.68
C GLU A 117 -4.72 7.54 45.59
N ALA A 118 -4.73 6.34 45.01
CA ALA A 118 -4.54 5.10 45.77
C ALA A 118 -3.17 5.04 46.45
N LYS A 119 -2.08 5.41 45.74
CA LYS A 119 -0.73 5.49 46.32
C LYS A 119 -0.67 6.50 47.48
N ASN A 120 -1.27 7.67 47.31
CA ASN A 120 -1.33 8.69 48.35
C ASN A 120 -2.13 8.22 49.57
N GLN A 121 -3.24 7.50 49.36
CA GLN A 121 -4.02 6.94 50.45
C GLN A 121 -3.25 5.86 51.22
N GLN A 122 -2.52 4.98 50.52
CA GLN A 122 -1.64 3.99 51.17
C GLN A 122 -0.53 4.67 51.99
N ALA A 123 0.12 5.71 51.45
CA ALA A 123 1.13 6.46 52.17
C ALA A 123 0.56 7.11 53.45
N ARG A 124 -0.64 7.70 53.38
CA ARG A 124 -1.34 8.26 54.55
C ARG A 124 -1.64 7.21 55.61
N LYS A 125 -2.14 6.03 55.22
CA LYS A 125 -2.39 4.91 56.13
C LYS A 125 -1.10 4.41 56.79
N ALA A 126 -0.01 4.27 56.03
CA ALA A 126 1.30 3.86 56.55
C ALA A 126 1.89 4.88 57.54
N LEU A 127 1.72 6.18 57.29
CA LEU A 127 2.14 7.24 58.21
C LEU A 127 1.31 7.23 59.51
N ALA A 128 -0.01 7.00 59.42
CA ALA A 128 -0.86 6.87 60.60
C ALA A 128 -0.46 5.65 61.46
N LEU A 129 -0.19 4.50 60.84
CA LEU A 129 0.34 3.31 61.52
C LEU A 129 1.69 3.58 62.19
N LYS A 130 2.61 4.30 61.53
CA LYS A 130 3.90 4.68 62.13
C LYS A 130 3.76 5.64 63.31
N LYS A 131 2.84 6.61 63.24
CA LYS A 131 2.59 7.57 64.34
C LYS A 131 2.08 6.86 65.61
N ASN A 132 1.41 5.73 65.46
CA ASN A 132 0.87 4.93 66.56
C ASN A 132 1.88 3.92 67.12
N ASN A 133 3.04 3.72 66.46
CA ASN A 133 4.02 2.68 66.79
C ASN A 133 5.40 3.24 67.22
N THR A 134 5.48 4.51 67.61
CA THR A 134 6.72 5.19 68.05
C THR A 134 7.21 4.81 69.45
N LYS A 135 6.85 3.63 69.97
CA LYS A 135 7.42 3.05 71.21
C LYS A 135 7.86 1.59 71.06
N GLY A 136 8.26 1.15 69.86
CA GLY A 136 8.89 -0.14 69.65
C GLY A 136 10.43 -0.03 69.58
N PRO A 137 11.21 -0.94 70.20
CA PRO A 137 12.67 -0.93 70.10
C PRO A 137 13.11 -1.12 68.65
N PRO A 138 14.30 -0.62 68.25
CA PRO A 138 14.79 -0.71 66.88
C PRO A 138 14.95 -2.18 66.50
N HIS A 139 14.03 -2.68 65.69
CA HIS A 139 14.09 -4.03 65.15
C HIS A 139 15.31 -4.11 64.24
N ARG A 140 16.40 -4.71 64.74
CA ARG A 140 17.53 -5.11 63.90
C ARG A 140 17.01 -6.21 62.99
N SER A 141 16.83 -5.91 61.71
CA SER A 141 16.51 -6.92 60.70
C SER A 141 17.66 -7.94 60.66
N ALA A 142 17.33 -9.22 60.74
CA ALA A 142 18.29 -10.30 60.56
C ALA A 142 18.92 -10.13 59.16
N LYS A 143 20.23 -9.84 59.11
CA LYS A 143 20.95 -9.69 57.85
C LYS A 143 20.92 -11.04 57.13
N LEU A 144 20.24 -11.10 55.99
CA LEU A 144 20.29 -12.29 55.13
C LEU A 144 21.77 -12.54 54.75
N ARG A 145 22.22 -13.79 54.70
CA ARG A 145 23.58 -14.08 54.25
C ARG A 145 23.78 -13.55 52.82
N ASP A 146 24.96 -13.05 52.53
CA ASP A 146 25.31 -12.59 51.19
C ASP A 146 25.35 -13.78 50.21
N PRO A 147 24.77 -13.65 49.00
CA PRO A 147 24.90 -14.68 47.97
C PRO A 147 26.35 -14.88 47.53
N ASP A 148 26.67 -16.08 47.04
CA ASP A 148 27.98 -16.38 46.46
C ASP A 148 28.24 -15.57 45.18
N LYS A 149 29.51 -15.51 44.75
CA LYS A 149 29.89 -14.75 43.56
C LYS A 149 29.56 -15.53 42.28
N LEU A 150 28.93 -14.85 41.31
CA LEU A 150 28.68 -15.41 39.98
C LEU A 150 29.94 -15.35 39.12
N ASN A 151 30.54 -16.50 38.77
CA ASN A 151 31.73 -16.56 37.90
C ASN A 151 31.37 -16.93 36.45
N ASP A 152 30.98 -18.17 36.24
CA ASP A 152 30.69 -18.83 34.95
C ASP A 152 29.21 -19.17 34.78
N GLY A 153 28.40 -19.06 35.84
CA GLY A 153 26.98 -19.36 35.81
C GLY A 153 26.65 -20.84 36.03
N GLU A 154 27.63 -21.66 36.44
CA GLU A 154 27.44 -23.07 36.78
C GLU A 154 27.32 -23.28 38.29
N ASN A 155 28.17 -22.63 39.10
CA ASN A 155 28.08 -22.69 40.56
C ASN A 155 28.39 -21.34 41.25
N PRO A 156 27.38 -20.60 41.75
CA PRO A 156 25.95 -20.89 41.64
C PRO A 156 25.44 -20.76 40.21
N SER A 157 24.35 -21.46 39.89
CA SER A 157 23.68 -21.30 38.59
C SER A 157 23.20 -19.85 38.44
N TYR A 158 23.15 -19.34 37.20
CA TYR A 158 22.73 -17.95 36.98
C TYR A 158 21.35 -17.65 37.56
N GLU A 159 20.37 -18.55 37.37
CA GLU A 159 19.00 -18.38 37.89
C GLU A 159 18.95 -18.39 39.42
N SER A 160 19.67 -19.32 40.07
CA SER A 160 19.72 -19.38 41.54
C SER A 160 20.41 -18.15 42.13
N TRP A 161 21.47 -17.67 41.48
CA TRP A 161 22.17 -16.45 41.85
C TRP A 161 21.29 -15.20 41.68
N LYS A 162 20.60 -15.08 40.54
CA LYS A 162 19.69 -13.96 40.23
C LYS A 162 18.58 -13.88 41.27
N GLN A 163 17.96 -15.02 41.61
CA GLN A 163 16.94 -15.10 42.65
C GLN A 163 17.49 -14.65 44.01
N ALA A 164 18.66 -15.16 44.43
CA ALA A 164 19.27 -14.81 45.71
C ALA A 164 19.63 -13.30 45.81
N ILE A 165 20.11 -12.69 44.71
CA ILE A 165 20.40 -11.27 44.63
C ILE A 165 19.13 -10.42 44.73
N CYS A 166 18.07 -10.78 44.00
CA CYS A 166 16.78 -10.07 44.07
C CYS A 166 16.18 -10.14 45.47
N THR A 167 16.20 -11.32 46.10
CA THR A 167 15.71 -11.50 47.48
C THR A 167 16.53 -10.68 48.48
N LYS A 168 17.86 -10.65 48.36
CA LYS A 168 18.74 -9.86 49.23
C LYS A 168 18.48 -8.36 49.11
N LEU A 169 18.31 -7.84 47.89
CA LEU A 169 18.00 -6.44 47.65
C LEU A 169 16.61 -6.05 48.16
N ALA A 170 15.64 -6.97 48.15
CA ALA A 170 14.30 -6.77 48.69
C ALA A 170 14.29 -6.79 50.23
N CYS A 171 14.93 -7.79 50.86
CA CYS A 171 14.97 -7.93 52.32
C CYS A 171 15.80 -6.82 52.98
N ASP A 172 16.93 -6.45 52.38
CA ASP A 172 17.83 -5.40 52.90
C ASP A 172 17.61 -4.06 52.18
N ALA A 173 16.38 -3.74 51.79
CA ALA A 173 16.05 -2.51 51.07
C ALA A 173 16.51 -1.24 51.83
N ASN A 174 16.49 -1.28 53.17
CA ASN A 174 16.99 -0.20 54.02
C ASN A 174 18.52 0.00 53.91
N CYS A 175 19.29 -1.05 53.61
CA CYS A 175 20.74 -0.99 53.39
C CYS A 175 21.09 -0.55 51.97
N PHE A 176 20.20 -0.78 50.99
CA PHE A 176 20.35 -0.39 49.59
C PHE A 176 19.25 0.60 49.14
N PRO A 177 19.16 1.81 49.74
CA PRO A 177 18.08 2.74 49.49
C PRO A 177 18.12 3.37 48.11
N THR A 178 19.30 3.44 47.48
CA THR A 178 19.49 4.06 46.17
C THR A 178 19.86 3.03 45.11
N GLU A 179 19.48 3.31 43.87
CA GLU A 179 19.80 2.47 42.72
C GLU A 179 21.32 2.28 42.56
N LYS A 180 22.10 3.35 42.77
CA LYS A 180 23.57 3.31 42.77
C LYS A 180 24.13 2.30 43.79
N LYS A 181 23.55 2.22 45.00
CA LYS A 181 23.96 1.25 46.03
C LYS A 181 23.58 -0.18 45.65
N ARG A 182 22.41 -0.40 45.06
CA ARG A 182 21.98 -1.72 44.56
C ARG A 182 22.89 -2.22 43.45
N MET A 183 23.22 -1.35 42.48
CA MET A 183 24.15 -1.70 41.41
C MET A 183 25.57 -1.99 41.92
N ALA A 184 26.08 -1.19 42.85
CA ALA A 184 27.38 -1.43 43.47
C ALA A 184 27.40 -2.79 44.18
N TYR A 185 26.31 -3.15 44.87
CA TYR A 185 26.16 -4.44 45.50
C TYR A 185 26.19 -5.60 44.49
N ILE A 186 25.38 -5.53 43.42
CA ILE A 186 25.35 -6.55 42.36
C ILE A 186 26.75 -6.72 41.76
N ARG A 187 27.45 -5.63 41.42
CA ARG A 187 28.83 -5.68 40.89
C ARG A 187 29.83 -6.33 41.85
N SER A 188 29.65 -6.17 43.16
CA SER A 188 30.49 -6.81 44.18
C SER A 188 30.29 -8.33 44.25
N ARG A 189 29.12 -8.81 43.81
CA ARG A 189 28.73 -10.23 43.74
C ARG A 189 29.00 -10.86 42.38
N LEU A 190 29.60 -10.13 41.46
CA LEU A 190 30.15 -10.69 40.22
C LEU A 190 31.59 -11.13 40.43
N GLY A 191 31.88 -12.34 39.97
CA GLY A 191 33.19 -12.91 39.86
C GLY A 191 33.99 -12.36 38.68
N ARG A 192 35.23 -12.83 38.49
CA ARG A 192 36.17 -12.21 37.53
C ARG A 192 35.66 -12.27 36.09
N ARG A 193 35.15 -13.44 35.67
CA ARG A 193 34.63 -13.67 34.30
C ARG A 193 33.34 -12.89 34.03
N ALA A 194 32.34 -13.01 34.91
CA ALA A 194 31.10 -12.23 34.81
C ALA A 194 31.32 -10.71 34.90
N ARG A 195 32.33 -10.23 35.63
CA ARG A 195 32.68 -8.81 35.66
C ARG A 195 33.34 -8.36 34.36
N GLN A 196 34.18 -9.20 33.76
CA GLN A 196 34.84 -8.92 32.49
C GLN A 196 33.84 -8.83 31.33
N SER A 197 32.77 -9.62 31.31
CA SER A 197 31.75 -9.52 30.24
C SER A 197 31.01 -8.17 30.26
N ILE A 198 30.74 -7.65 31.46
CA ILE A 198 30.12 -6.32 31.65
C ILE A 198 31.11 -5.18 31.33
N CYS A 199 32.41 -5.40 31.54
CA CYS A 199 33.45 -4.43 31.18
C CYS A 199 33.79 -4.47 29.67
N ALA A 200 33.73 -5.63 29.02
CA ALA A 200 34.03 -5.79 27.59
C ALA A 200 33.00 -5.09 26.68
N THR A 201 31.79 -4.87 27.18
CA THR A 201 30.80 -3.98 26.52
C THR A 201 31.19 -2.50 26.56
N HIS A 202 32.22 -2.10 27.31
CA HIS A 202 32.67 -0.70 27.40
C HIS A 202 33.57 -0.27 26.23
N THR A 203 34.16 -1.19 25.47
CA THR A 203 35.20 -0.86 24.48
C THR A 203 34.83 -1.10 23.02
N ARG A 204 33.80 -1.89 22.69
CA ARG A 204 33.65 -2.36 21.30
C ARG A 204 32.67 -1.62 20.41
N THR A 205 31.65 -0.92 20.91
CA THR A 205 30.69 -0.18 20.04
C THR A 205 29.64 0.51 20.88
N GLY A 206 29.80 1.81 21.17
CA GLY A 206 28.71 2.73 21.57
C GLY A 206 27.65 2.30 22.60
N SER A 207 27.87 1.22 23.36
CA SER A 207 26.81 0.54 24.09
C SER A 207 26.67 1.16 25.47
N ARG A 208 25.51 1.80 25.67
CA ARG A 208 25.11 2.46 26.92
C ARG A 208 25.35 1.51 28.09
N THR A 209 26.07 2.01 29.09
CA THR A 209 26.15 1.35 30.39
C THR A 209 24.72 1.06 30.87
N PRO A 210 24.47 -0.09 31.50
CA PRO A 210 23.21 -0.24 32.22
C PRO A 210 23.20 0.82 33.32
N VAL A 211 22.35 1.84 33.16
CA VAL A 211 22.20 2.94 34.13
C VAL A 211 21.38 2.48 35.33
N THR A 212 20.62 1.38 35.16
CA THR A 212 19.68 0.85 36.14
C THR A 212 20.03 -0.58 36.56
N VAL A 213 19.51 -0.99 37.73
CA VAL A 213 19.61 -2.38 38.22
C VAL A 213 18.98 -3.35 37.21
N GLU A 214 17.84 -2.96 36.65
CA GLU A 214 17.11 -3.75 35.65
C GLU A 214 17.93 -3.92 34.36
N GLY A 215 18.57 -2.87 33.87
CA GLY A 215 19.45 -2.97 32.71
C GLY A 215 20.64 -3.89 32.97
N LEU A 216 21.18 -3.88 34.19
CA LEU A 216 22.32 -4.73 34.57
C LEU A 216 21.92 -6.21 34.60
N ILE A 217 20.76 -6.53 35.18
CA ILE A 217 20.22 -7.89 35.19
C ILE A 217 19.87 -8.35 33.78
N LYS A 218 19.25 -7.49 32.95
CA LYS A 218 18.94 -7.82 31.55
C LYS A 218 20.19 -8.14 30.73
N HIS A 219 21.28 -7.41 30.96
CA HIS A 219 22.55 -7.70 30.30
C HIS A 219 23.12 -9.07 30.73
N LEU A 220 23.01 -9.39 32.02
CA LEU A 220 23.41 -10.69 32.54
C LEU A 220 22.51 -11.83 32.02
N ASP A 221 21.20 -11.58 31.85
CA ASP A 221 20.26 -12.52 31.24
C ASP A 221 20.72 -12.88 29.83
N CYS A 222 21.02 -11.89 28.98
CA CYS A 222 21.53 -12.16 27.64
C CYS A 222 22.87 -12.92 27.63
N HIS A 223 23.73 -12.71 28.62
CA HIS A 223 25.05 -13.33 28.69
C HIS A 223 25.01 -14.79 29.17
N PHE A 224 24.15 -15.10 30.16
CA PHE A 224 24.10 -16.40 30.81
C PHE A 224 22.90 -17.27 30.37
N GLN A 225 21.91 -16.71 29.67
CA GLN A 225 20.79 -17.44 29.06
C GLN A 225 20.96 -17.67 27.54
N GLU A 226 22.18 -17.55 26.98
CA GLU A 226 22.39 -17.94 25.57
C GLU A 226 21.95 -19.41 25.36
N PRO A 227 20.96 -19.68 24.49
CA PRO A 227 20.56 -21.03 24.16
C PRO A 227 21.71 -21.69 23.39
N VAL A 228 22.12 -22.88 23.84
CA VAL A 228 22.95 -23.87 23.12
C VAL A 228 23.47 -23.33 21.80
N ARG A 229 24.63 -22.67 21.81
CA ARG A 229 25.34 -22.41 20.56
C ARG A 229 25.53 -23.76 19.90
N ARG A 230 24.92 -23.90 18.71
CA ARG A 230 24.84 -25.10 17.89
C ARG A 230 26.17 -25.87 17.93
N PRO A 231 26.15 -27.22 17.96
CA PRO A 231 27.38 -27.98 17.80
C PRO A 231 28.12 -27.47 16.56
N LYS A 232 29.42 -27.21 16.74
CA LYS A 232 30.35 -26.87 15.67
C LYS A 232 30.16 -27.94 14.60
N VAL A 233 29.59 -27.57 13.46
CA VAL A 233 29.50 -28.48 12.32
C VAL A 233 30.94 -28.71 11.88
N GLU A 234 31.48 -29.85 12.28
CA GLU A 234 32.73 -30.36 11.77
C GLU A 234 32.43 -30.78 10.33
N TYR A 235 32.94 -30.01 9.36
CA TYR A 235 32.90 -30.42 7.97
C TYR A 235 33.78 -31.65 7.86
N ILE A 236 33.16 -32.81 7.66
CA ILE A 236 33.84 -33.98 7.11
C ILE A 236 34.14 -33.61 5.66
N VAL A 237 35.41 -33.34 5.37
CA VAL A 237 35.93 -33.31 4.01
C VAL A 237 35.83 -34.75 3.52
N LEU A 238 34.92 -35.00 2.57
CA LEU A 238 34.98 -36.20 1.75
C LEU A 238 36.07 -35.92 0.71
N ASP A 239 37.23 -36.55 0.90
CA ASP A 239 38.22 -36.68 -0.16
C ASP A 239 37.72 -37.71 -1.19
N ASP A 240 37.90 -37.37 -2.47
CA ASP A 240 37.58 -38.16 -3.67
C ASP A 240 38.23 -39.57 -3.69
#